data_AF-A0A383CM48-F1
#
_entry.id   AF-A0A383CM48-F1
#
_cell.length_a   1.000
_cell.length_b   1.000
_cell.length_c   1.000
_cell.angle_alpha   90.00
_cell.angle_beta   90.00
_cell.angle_gamma   90.00
#
_symmetry.space_group_name_H-M   'P 1'
#
loop_
_entity.id
_entity.type
_entity.pdbx_description
1 polymer ?
#
loop_
_entity_poly.entity_id
_entity_poly.type
_entity_poly.pdbx_seq_one_letter_code
_entity_poly.pdbx_strand_id
1 'polypeptide(L)'
;HTTLNYNGQMTNQKGIHGFWESRLPELYSDNYDFFVGKATYIENPLETAWQIAEASFRAKDSVLNFEANLNTDFPSDKKYSYEEKGQQHNRVYSREYSDAYHGNLNGMVERRMRESIKMIGSYWYTAWVNAGKPDLDKLIDGKLTKEMEIQLKEEEKMWKAGKIYGRSHPE
;
A
#
# COMPACT_ATOMS: atom_id res chain seq x y z
N HIS A 1 5.06 -5.40 10.30
CA HIS A 1 4.66 -6.83 10.37
C HIS A 1 5.78 -7.77 10.84
N THR A 2 7.04 -7.56 10.48
CA THR A 2 8.16 -8.48 10.79
C THR A 2 8.71 -8.35 12.23
N THR A 3 8.02 -7.67 13.13
CA THR A 3 8.48 -7.43 14.51
C THR A 3 7.32 -7.59 15.49
N LEU A 4 7.62 -8.05 16.71
CA LEU A 4 6.65 -8.10 17.80
C LEU A 4 6.18 -6.70 18.24
N ASN A 5 6.90 -5.64 17.91
CA ASN A 5 6.50 -4.25 18.17
C ASN A 5 5.74 -3.61 16.97
N TYR A 6 4.97 -4.40 16.23
CA TYR A 6 4.40 -3.99 14.94
C TYR A 6 3.48 -2.75 14.98
N ASN A 7 2.89 -2.47 16.13
CA ASN A 7 2.01 -1.33 16.37
C ASN A 7 2.52 -0.45 17.51
N GLY A 8 3.84 -0.47 17.79
CA GLY A 8 4.45 0.40 18.80
C GLY A 8 4.09 0.07 20.26
N GLN A 9 3.44 -1.07 20.52
CA GLN A 9 2.98 -1.49 21.85
C GLN A 9 4.10 -1.72 22.87
N MET A 10 5.34 -1.94 22.43
CA MET A 10 6.51 -2.14 23.30
C MET A 10 7.31 -0.86 23.52
N THR A 11 7.03 0.21 22.76
CA THR A 11 7.78 1.48 22.77
C THR A 11 6.90 2.71 23.00
N ASN A 12 5.65 2.51 23.46
CA ASN A 12 4.67 3.58 23.73
C ASN A 12 4.27 4.39 22.47
N GLN A 13 4.25 3.76 21.30
CA GLN A 13 3.88 4.37 20.02
C GLN A 13 2.62 3.68 19.45
N LYS A 14 1.67 3.35 20.34
CA LYS A 14 0.48 2.57 19.96
C LYS A 14 -0.31 3.28 18.86
N GLY A 15 -0.54 2.59 17.75
CA GLY A 15 -1.23 3.13 16.57
C GLY A 15 -0.30 3.50 15.41
N ILE A 16 1.03 3.39 15.58
CA ILE A 16 1.99 3.67 14.50
C ILE A 16 1.80 2.77 13.27
N HIS A 17 1.19 1.59 13.45
CA HIS A 17 0.89 0.68 12.34
C HIS A 17 -0.06 1.31 11.33
N GLY A 18 -1.27 1.66 11.79
CA GLY A 18 -2.28 2.33 10.98
C GLY A 18 -1.83 3.72 10.52
N PHE A 19 -0.99 4.39 11.31
CA PHE A 19 -0.38 5.66 10.89
C PHE A 19 0.48 5.46 9.63
N TRP A 20 1.41 4.51 9.65
CA TRP A 20 2.33 4.28 8.55
C TRP A 20 1.63 3.67 7.32
N GLU A 21 0.76 2.68 7.52
CA GLU A 21 0.17 1.91 6.41
C GLU A 21 -1.07 2.55 5.78
N SER A 22 -1.83 3.35 6.54
CA SER A 22 -3.11 3.91 6.08
C SER A 22 -3.03 5.42 5.94
N ARG A 23 -2.68 6.12 7.03
CA ARG A 23 -2.74 7.59 7.04
C ARG A 23 -1.74 8.21 6.07
N LEU A 24 -0.48 7.75 6.04
CA LEU A 24 0.50 8.31 5.11
C LEU A 24 0.10 8.06 3.64
N PRO A 25 -0.27 6.84 3.20
CA PRO A 25 -0.75 6.66 1.83
C PRO A 25 -2.02 7.46 1.51
N GLU A 26 -2.98 7.55 2.43
CA GLU A 26 -4.20 8.35 2.24
C GLU A 26 -3.90 9.83 1.97
N LEU A 27 -2.88 10.40 2.63
CA LEU A 27 -2.53 11.81 2.47
C LEU A 27 -1.63 12.10 1.28
N TYR A 28 -0.79 11.15 0.85
CA TYR A 28 0.34 11.44 -0.05
C TYR A 28 0.41 10.57 -1.30
N SER A 29 -0.38 9.49 -1.43
CA SER A 29 -0.24 8.56 -2.56
C SER A 29 -0.51 9.17 -3.93
N ASP A 30 -1.32 10.21 -4.02
CA ASP A 30 -1.54 10.97 -5.25
C ASP A 30 -0.26 11.63 -5.80
N ASN A 31 0.75 11.84 -4.95
CA ASN A 31 2.03 12.43 -5.32
C ASN A 31 3.13 11.39 -5.57
N TYR A 32 2.85 10.10 -5.38
CA TYR A 32 3.83 9.04 -5.58
C TYR A 32 3.92 8.66 -7.05
N ASP A 33 5.13 8.38 -7.52
CA ASP A 33 5.31 7.74 -8.82
C ASP A 33 5.13 6.22 -8.65
N PHE A 34 4.13 5.63 -9.32
CA PHE A 34 3.91 4.18 -9.33
C PHE A 34 4.43 3.50 -10.60
N PHE A 35 5.18 4.20 -11.45
CA PHE A 35 5.81 3.60 -12.62
C PHE A 35 7.07 2.80 -12.23
N VAL A 36 6.90 1.49 -12.08
CA VAL A 36 7.96 0.56 -11.61
C VAL A 36 8.56 -0.33 -12.71
N GLY A 37 8.16 -0.10 -13.96
CA GLY A 37 8.57 -0.89 -15.12
C GLY A 37 8.01 -2.32 -15.14
N LYS A 38 8.51 -3.15 -16.07
CA LYS A 38 7.97 -4.50 -16.32
C LYS A 38 8.32 -5.51 -15.23
N ALA A 39 7.45 -6.48 -14.98
CA ALA A 39 7.76 -7.63 -14.12
C ALA A 39 9.01 -8.37 -14.61
N THR A 40 9.78 -8.94 -13.67
CA THR A 40 10.99 -9.71 -13.96
C THR A 40 10.83 -11.14 -13.47
N TYR A 41 11.48 -12.09 -14.13
CA TYR A 41 11.51 -13.48 -13.65
C TYR A 41 12.35 -13.57 -12.39
N ILE A 42 11.85 -14.28 -11.38
CA ILE A 42 12.53 -14.51 -10.11
C ILE A 42 13.05 -15.94 -10.08
N GLU A 43 14.37 -16.11 -10.12
CA GLU A 43 15.00 -17.43 -10.15
C GLU A 43 14.74 -18.24 -8.88
N ASN A 44 14.83 -17.59 -7.71
CA ASN A 44 14.57 -18.20 -6.42
C ASN A 44 13.51 -17.39 -5.64
N PRO A 45 12.22 -17.72 -5.79
CA PRO A 45 11.13 -17.01 -5.13
C PRO A 45 11.22 -17.04 -3.60
N LEU A 46 11.66 -18.15 -3.01
CA LEU A 46 11.74 -18.26 -1.54
C LEU A 46 12.83 -17.37 -0.97
N GLU A 47 14.02 -17.39 -1.56
CA GLU A 47 15.14 -16.51 -1.18
C GLU A 47 14.74 -15.04 -1.31
N THR A 48 14.09 -14.69 -2.42
CA THR A 48 13.61 -13.31 -2.66
C THR A 48 12.59 -12.88 -1.59
N ALA A 49 11.70 -13.77 -1.16
CA ALA A 49 10.73 -13.48 -0.11
C ALA A 49 11.43 -13.18 1.24
N TRP A 50 12.46 -13.96 1.58
CA TRP A 50 13.25 -13.72 2.79
C TRP A 50 14.01 -12.40 2.73
N GLN A 51 14.62 -12.06 1.60
CA GLN A 51 15.30 -10.78 1.41
C GLN A 51 14.35 -9.59 1.60
N ILE A 52 13.11 -9.68 1.08
CA ILE A 52 12.07 -8.68 1.31
C ILE A 52 11.71 -8.60 2.79
N ALA A 53 11.50 -9.73 3.46
CA ALA A 53 11.16 -9.76 4.89
C ALA A 53 12.25 -9.11 5.76
N GLU A 54 13.51 -9.44 5.51
CA GLU A 54 14.64 -8.86 6.22
C GLU A 54 14.79 -7.35 5.95
N ALA A 55 14.69 -6.92 4.69
CA ALA A 55 14.72 -5.51 4.35
C ALA A 55 13.58 -4.74 5.04
N SER A 56 12.39 -5.34 5.12
CA SER A 56 11.25 -4.79 5.87
C SER A 56 11.56 -4.66 7.36
N PHE A 57 12.20 -5.67 7.94
CA PHE A 57 12.57 -5.66 9.36
C PHE A 57 13.61 -4.60 9.67
N ARG A 58 14.62 -4.42 8.82
CA ARG A 58 15.65 -3.38 8.95
C ARG A 58 15.12 -1.95 8.82
N ALA A 59 13.90 -1.76 8.31
CA ALA A 59 13.27 -0.44 8.24
C ALA A 59 12.54 -0.04 9.53
N LYS A 60 12.28 -0.99 10.45
CA LYS A 60 11.46 -0.76 11.65
C LYS A 60 12.06 0.33 12.56
N ASP A 61 13.38 0.42 12.60
CA ASP A 61 14.14 1.34 13.42
C ASP A 61 13.97 2.77 12.92
N SER A 62 13.96 3.01 11.61
CA SER A 62 13.58 4.31 11.06
C SER A 62 12.13 4.66 11.40
N VAL A 63 11.20 3.72 11.22
CA VAL A 63 9.77 3.94 11.53
C VAL A 63 9.57 4.31 13.01
N LEU A 64 10.13 3.53 13.93
CA LEU A 64 9.94 3.74 15.36
C LEU A 64 10.75 4.94 15.87
N ASN A 65 12.03 5.06 15.52
CA ASN A 65 12.89 6.11 16.08
C ASN A 65 12.50 7.49 15.55
N PHE A 66 12.12 7.62 14.28
CA PHE A 66 11.73 8.93 13.76
C PHE A 66 10.41 9.41 14.34
N GLU A 67 9.44 8.52 14.59
CA GLU A 67 8.20 8.92 15.26
C GLU A 67 8.46 9.24 16.73
N ALA A 68 9.32 8.48 17.42
CA ALA A 68 9.67 8.75 18.82
C ALA A 68 10.39 10.10 19.00
N ASN A 69 11.33 10.42 18.10
CA ASN A 69 12.02 11.71 18.08
C ASN A 69 11.04 12.84 17.79
N LEU A 70 10.22 12.70 16.74
CA LEU A 70 9.19 13.70 16.42
C LEU A 70 8.23 13.91 17.58
N ASN A 71 7.82 12.84 18.27
CA ASN A 71 6.91 12.92 19.41
C ASN A 71 7.50 13.68 20.61
N THR A 72 8.83 13.80 20.70
CA THR A 72 9.52 14.58 21.74
C THR A 72 9.53 16.07 21.40
N ASP A 73 9.68 16.42 20.12
CA ASP A 73 9.84 17.80 19.67
C ASP A 73 8.50 18.46 19.25
N PHE A 74 7.48 17.67 18.95
CA PHE A 74 6.21 18.16 18.42
C PHE A 74 5.21 18.51 19.55
N PRO A 75 4.49 19.64 19.47
CA PRO A 75 3.46 20.00 20.45
C PRO A 75 2.40 18.90 20.59
N SER A 76 2.22 18.38 21.81
CA SER A 76 1.37 17.21 22.07
C SER A 76 -0.12 17.46 21.77
N ASP A 77 -0.57 18.70 21.89
CA ASP A 77 -1.90 19.19 21.53
C ASP A 77 -2.15 19.19 20.02
N LYS A 78 -1.09 19.19 19.21
CA LYS A 78 -1.17 19.20 17.74
C LYS A 78 -0.92 17.85 17.09
N LYS A 79 -0.58 16.81 17.87
CA LYS A 79 -0.27 15.48 17.32
C LYS A 79 -1.46 14.83 16.61
N TYR A 80 -2.66 15.08 17.12
CA TYR A 80 -3.88 14.45 16.63
C TYR A 80 -4.91 15.48 16.21
N SER A 81 -5.70 15.14 15.20
CA SER A 81 -6.92 15.85 14.80
C SER A 81 -8.12 14.89 14.87
N TYR A 82 -9.32 15.46 14.78
CA TYR A 82 -10.54 14.69 14.61
C TYR A 82 -11.04 14.87 13.19
N GLU A 83 -11.34 13.76 12.53
CA GLU A 83 -11.88 13.76 11.17
C GLU A 83 -13.16 12.92 11.12
N GLU A 84 -14.13 13.41 10.35
CA GLU A 84 -15.36 12.68 10.03
C GLU A 84 -15.13 11.80 8.81
N LYS A 85 -15.37 10.50 8.96
CA LYS A 85 -15.40 9.55 7.85
C LYS A 85 -16.73 8.80 7.89
N GLY A 86 -17.66 9.23 7.02
CA GLY A 86 -19.05 8.81 7.09
C GLY A 86 -19.71 9.27 8.40
N GLN A 87 -20.27 8.35 9.18
CA GLN A 87 -20.90 8.65 10.48
C GLN A 87 -19.94 8.56 11.68
N GLN A 88 -18.65 8.26 11.47
CA GLN A 88 -17.68 8.09 12.55
C GLN A 88 -16.77 9.31 12.69
N HIS A 89 -16.65 9.82 13.91
CA HIS A 89 -15.61 10.78 14.29
C HIS A 89 -14.40 10.03 14.83
N ASN A 90 -13.32 9.99 14.05
CA ASN A 90 -12.11 9.26 14.43
C ASN A 90 -11.00 10.23 14.82
N ARG A 91 -10.32 9.94 15.94
CA ARG A 91 -9.07 10.60 16.30
C ARG A 91 -7.97 10.05 15.39
N VAL A 92 -7.40 10.90 14.55
CA VAL A 92 -6.36 10.56 13.59
C VAL A 92 -5.10 11.39 13.84
N TYR A 93 -3.96 10.97 13.30
CA TYR A 93 -2.77 11.82 13.29
C TYR A 93 -3.03 13.07 12.44
N SER A 94 -2.71 14.23 12.99
CA SER A 94 -2.92 15.50 12.29
C SER A 94 -2.12 15.56 11.00
N ARG A 95 -2.55 16.42 10.07
CA ARG A 95 -1.82 16.59 8.80
C ARG A 95 -0.41 17.10 9.05
N GLU A 96 -0.25 18.07 9.94
CA GLU A 96 1.05 18.67 10.28
C GLU A 96 2.03 17.65 10.88
N TYR A 97 1.54 16.77 11.78
CA TYR A 97 2.36 15.68 12.32
C TYR A 97 2.70 14.65 11.25
N SER A 98 1.73 14.35 10.37
CA SER A 98 1.92 13.43 9.24
C SER A 98 2.97 13.96 8.26
N ASP A 99 2.95 15.26 7.96
CA ASP A 99 3.88 15.92 7.03
C ASP A 99 5.31 15.87 7.59
N ALA A 100 5.48 16.22 8.87
CA ALA A 100 6.78 16.18 9.53
C ALA A 100 7.34 14.74 9.60
N TYR A 101 6.50 13.77 9.95
CA TYR A 101 6.92 12.36 10.01
C TYR A 101 7.24 11.79 8.62
N HIS A 102 6.42 12.09 7.62
CA HIS A 102 6.66 11.68 6.23
C HIS A 102 7.96 12.27 5.68
N GLY A 103 8.23 13.54 6.00
CA GLY A 103 9.51 14.20 5.72
C GLY A 103 10.70 13.47 6.35
N ASN A 104 10.61 13.10 7.64
CA ASN A 104 11.66 12.33 8.32
C ASN A 104 11.88 10.94 7.71
N LEU A 105 10.80 10.29 7.25
CA LEU A 105 10.88 9.02 6.53
C LEU A 105 11.53 9.14 5.14
N ASN A 106 11.71 10.36 4.63
CA ASN A 106 12.46 10.68 3.42
C ASN A 106 12.10 9.75 2.25
N GLY A 107 10.82 9.73 1.85
CA GLY A 107 10.31 8.93 0.74
C GLY A 107 10.24 7.41 0.99
N MET A 108 10.40 6.94 2.22
CA MET A 108 10.35 5.51 2.53
C MET A 108 9.02 4.87 2.11
N VAL A 109 7.89 5.49 2.42
CA VAL A 109 6.56 4.92 2.12
C VAL A 109 6.41 4.65 0.63
N GLU A 110 6.71 5.64 -0.21
CA GLU A 110 6.70 5.51 -1.67
C GLU A 110 7.64 4.40 -2.16
N ARG A 111 8.91 4.39 -1.72
CA ARG A 111 9.87 3.35 -2.12
C ARG A 111 9.35 1.95 -1.81
N ARG A 112 8.77 1.76 -0.62
CA ARG A 112 8.24 0.47 -0.18
C ARG A 112 6.98 0.07 -0.95
N MET A 113 6.12 1.01 -1.31
CA MET A 113 4.98 0.74 -2.20
C MET A 113 5.44 0.35 -3.61
N ARG A 114 6.40 1.08 -4.18
CA ARG A 114 6.98 0.78 -5.50
C ARG A 114 7.62 -0.61 -5.54
N GLU A 115 8.41 -0.95 -4.53
CA GLU A 115 9.00 -2.29 -4.37
C GLU A 115 7.90 -3.37 -4.31
N SER A 116 6.84 -3.14 -3.53
CA SER A 116 5.72 -4.09 -3.41
C SER A 116 5.03 -4.33 -4.75
N ILE A 117 4.66 -3.27 -5.48
CA ILE A 117 4.03 -3.35 -6.80
C ILE A 117 4.90 -4.16 -7.77
N LYS A 118 6.19 -3.83 -7.83
CA LYS A 118 7.15 -4.51 -8.71
C LYS A 118 7.30 -5.99 -8.36
N MET A 119 7.42 -6.32 -7.07
CA MET A 119 7.61 -7.68 -6.62
C MET A 119 6.36 -8.52 -6.85
N ILE A 120 5.17 -8.05 -6.51
CA ILE A 120 3.91 -8.78 -6.77
C ILE A 120 3.79 -9.15 -8.25
N GLY A 121 4.01 -8.17 -9.15
CA GLY A 121 4.00 -8.43 -10.59
C GLY A 121 5.06 -9.45 -11.03
N SER A 122 6.25 -9.40 -10.42
CA SER A 122 7.36 -10.33 -10.70
C SER A 122 7.06 -11.75 -10.20
N TYR A 123 6.43 -11.91 -9.04
CA TYR A 123 5.97 -13.22 -8.54
C TYR A 123 4.89 -13.83 -9.43
N TRP A 124 3.89 -13.04 -9.83
CA TRP A 124 2.85 -13.52 -10.76
C TRP A 124 3.43 -13.91 -12.11
N TYR A 125 4.31 -13.08 -12.66
CA TYR A 125 4.99 -13.40 -13.91
C TYR A 125 5.83 -14.69 -13.80
N THR A 126 6.58 -14.84 -12.70
CA THR A 126 7.37 -16.04 -12.43
C THR A 126 6.49 -17.29 -12.31
N ALA A 127 5.35 -17.20 -11.60
CA ALA A 127 4.41 -18.29 -11.47
C ALA A 127 3.84 -18.71 -12.84
N TRP A 128 3.45 -17.74 -13.68
CA TRP A 128 2.98 -18.00 -15.04
C TRP A 128 4.05 -18.65 -15.92
N VAL A 129 5.30 -18.17 -15.86
CA VAL A 129 6.42 -18.78 -16.58
C VAL A 129 6.65 -20.23 -16.12
N ASN A 130 6.68 -20.46 -14.81
CA ASN A 130 6.92 -21.78 -14.22
C ASN A 130 5.79 -22.77 -14.50
N ALA A 131 4.57 -22.29 -14.71
CA ALA A 131 3.44 -23.10 -15.17
C ALA A 131 3.54 -23.49 -16.66
N GLY A 132 4.64 -23.17 -17.35
CA GLY A 132 4.82 -23.46 -18.76
C GLY A 132 4.26 -22.38 -19.70
N LYS A 133 4.04 -21.16 -19.19
CA LYS A 133 3.46 -20.03 -19.95
C LYS A 133 2.14 -20.42 -20.62
N PRO A 134 1.15 -20.92 -19.86
CA PRO A 134 -0.12 -21.32 -20.44
C PRO A 134 -0.76 -20.14 -21.16
N ASP A 135 -1.32 -20.43 -22.34
CA ASP A 135 -2.10 -19.49 -23.11
C ASP A 135 -3.36 -19.13 -22.33
N LEU A 136 -3.43 -17.89 -21.85
CA LEU A 136 -4.51 -17.42 -21.01
C LEU A 136 -5.82 -17.35 -21.80
N ASP A 137 -5.77 -17.12 -23.12
CA ASP A 137 -6.97 -17.05 -23.96
C ASP A 137 -7.71 -18.39 -23.98
N LYS A 138 -6.98 -19.51 -23.84
CA LYS A 138 -7.54 -20.86 -23.75
C LYS A 138 -8.12 -21.19 -22.37
N LEU A 139 -7.78 -20.42 -21.34
CA LEU A 139 -8.34 -20.57 -19.99
C LEU A 139 -9.61 -19.75 -19.80
N ILE A 140 -9.86 -18.78 -20.67
CA ILE A 140 -11.09 -17.99 -20.73
C ILE A 140 -12.11 -18.72 -21.63
N ASP A 141 -12.40 -20.00 -21.33
CA ASP A 141 -13.36 -20.81 -22.12
C ASP A 141 -14.81 -20.69 -21.61
N GLY A 142 -15.07 -19.73 -20.73
CA GLY A 142 -16.43 -19.38 -20.30
C GLY A 142 -16.98 -18.28 -21.19
N LYS A 143 -18.06 -18.55 -21.93
CA LYS A 143 -18.94 -17.47 -22.39
C LYS A 143 -19.25 -16.62 -21.16
N LEU A 144 -18.90 -15.34 -21.19
CA LEU A 144 -19.31 -14.38 -20.17
C LEU A 144 -20.81 -14.57 -19.96
N THR A 145 -21.25 -14.63 -18.71
CA THR A 145 -22.70 -14.58 -18.48
C THR A 145 -23.22 -13.26 -19.03
N LYS A 146 -24.51 -13.19 -19.39
CA LYS A 146 -25.09 -11.93 -19.90
C LYS A 146 -24.87 -10.79 -18.91
N GLU A 147 -24.88 -11.06 -17.61
CA GLU A 147 -24.58 -10.07 -16.57
C GLU A 147 -23.13 -9.57 -16.68
N MET A 148 -22.15 -10.46 -16.84
CA MET A 148 -20.74 -10.08 -16.98
C MET A 148 -20.48 -9.30 -18.28
N GLU A 149 -21.16 -9.64 -19.38
CA GLU A 149 -21.05 -8.88 -20.64
C GLU A 149 -21.61 -7.47 -20.52
N ILE A 150 -22.73 -7.29 -19.80
CA ILE A 150 -23.32 -5.98 -19.53
C ILE A 150 -22.35 -5.15 -18.69
N GLN A 151 -21.82 -5.73 -17.62
CA GLN A 151 -20.87 -5.06 -16.73
C GLN A 151 -19.59 -4.65 -17.47
N LEU A 152 -19.00 -5.53 -18.28
CA LEU A 152 -17.81 -5.19 -19.08
C LEU A 152 -18.07 -4.02 -20.04
N LYS A 153 -19.24 -3.99 -20.70
CA LYS A 153 -19.61 -2.88 -21.61
C LYS A 153 -19.80 -1.56 -20.88
N GLU A 154 -20.33 -1.60 -19.66
CA GLU A 154 -20.46 -0.41 -18.81
C GLU A 154 -19.09 0.08 -18.35
N GLU A 155 -18.22 -0.81 -17.89
CA GLU A 155 -16.84 -0.50 -17.50
C GLU A 155 -16.04 0.07 -18.69
N GLU A 156 -16.16 -0.50 -19.89
CA GLU A 156 -15.48 -0.02 -21.09
C GLU A 156 -15.97 1.38 -21.53
N LYS A 157 -17.28 1.65 -21.39
CA LYS A 157 -17.83 3.01 -21.61
C LYS A 157 -17.30 4.02 -20.60
N MET A 158 -17.24 3.64 -19.31
CA MET A 158 -16.68 4.48 -18.25
C MET A 158 -15.20 4.79 -18.51
N TRP A 159 -14.42 3.77 -18.90
CA TRP A 159 -13.01 3.91 -19.26
C TRP A 159 -12.81 4.85 -20.45
N LYS A 160 -13.55 4.66 -21.56
CA LYS A 160 -13.48 5.55 -22.75
C LYS A 160 -13.93 6.98 -22.45
N ALA A 161 -14.86 7.17 -21.53
CA ALA A 161 -15.32 8.49 -21.10
C ALA A 161 -14.33 9.18 -20.14
N GLY A 162 -13.23 8.52 -19.74
CA GLY A 162 -12.26 9.05 -18.79
C GLY A 162 -12.81 9.19 -17.36
N LYS A 163 -13.97 8.58 -17.07
CA LYS A 163 -14.61 8.60 -15.75
C LYS A 163 -14.41 7.24 -15.09
N ILE A 164 -13.24 7.02 -14.52
CA ILE A 164 -13.00 5.88 -13.65
C ILE A 164 -13.46 6.28 -12.25
N TYR A 165 -14.75 6.10 -11.96
CA TYR A 165 -15.18 6.01 -10.58
C TYR A 165 -14.68 4.66 -10.07
N GLY A 166 -13.72 4.65 -9.14
CA GLY A 166 -13.38 3.43 -8.41
C GLY A 166 -14.64 2.81 -7.81
N ARG A 167 -14.59 1.51 -7.49
CA ARG A 167 -15.74 0.82 -6.87
C ARG A 167 -16.33 1.70 -5.76
N SER A 168 -17.57 2.13 -5.92
CA SER A 168 -18.34 2.71 -4.84
C SER A 168 -18.47 1.63 -3.78
N HIS A 169 -17.71 1.79 -2.70
CA HIS A 169 -17.89 0.96 -1.51
C HIS A 169 -19.34 1.17 -1.04
N PRO A 170 -20.12 0.09 -0.86
CA PRO A 170 -21.42 0.22 -0.23
C PRO A 170 -21.23 0.81 1.17
N GLU A 171 -21.98 1.88 1.47
CA GLU A 171 -22.11 2.45 2.82
C GLU A 171 -22.66 1.42 3.82
#